data_AF-A0A653ZVE9-F1
#
_entry.id   AF-A0A653ZVE9-F1
#
_cell.length_a   1.000
_cell.length_b   1.000
_cell.length_c   1.000
_cell.angle_alpha   90.00
_cell.angle_beta   90.00
_cell.angle_gamma   90.00
#
_symmetry.space_group_name_H-M   'P 1'
#
loop_
_entity.id
_entity.type
_entity.pdbx_description
1 polymer ?
#
loop_
_entity_poly.entity_id
_entity_poly.type
_entity_poly.pdbx_seq_one_letter_code
_entity_poly.pdbx_strand_id
1 'polypeptide(L)'
;MKAVPDQIRQFIPNDFASLGADGFGFSDTRQAARRYFKNDTHSIVAKTLQLLAARGEVEEGAPSYAIDRYKLLDVNAGTTGGAGGDA
;
A
#
# COMPACT_ATOMS: atom_id res chain seq x y z
N MET A 1 -8.09 7.61 4.68
CA MET A 1 -9.15 7.47 3.69
C MET A 1 -8.59 7.61 2.28
N LYS A 2 -8.89 6.66 1.40
CA LYS A 2 -8.49 6.65 -0.01
C LYS A 2 -9.17 7.77 -0.82
N ALA A 3 -10.36 8.20 -0.40
CA ALA A 3 -11.13 9.23 -1.10
C ALA A 3 -10.42 10.59 -1.21
N VAL A 4 -9.52 10.94 -0.28
CA VAL A 4 -8.81 12.23 -0.31
C VAL A 4 -7.90 12.34 -1.55
N PRO A 5 -6.94 11.43 -1.79
CA PRO A 5 -6.17 11.46 -3.03
C PRO A 5 -7.02 11.19 -4.29
N ASP A 6 -8.16 10.50 -4.17
CA ASP A 6 -9.06 10.28 -5.33
C ASP A 6 -9.72 11.55 -5.85
N GLN A 7 -9.80 12.63 -5.07
CA GLN A 7 -10.41 13.90 -5.50
C GLN A 7 -9.75 14.47 -6.76
N ILE A 8 -8.46 14.21 -6.96
CA ILE A 8 -7.71 14.70 -8.12
C ILE A 8 -7.66 13.72 -9.29
N ARG A 9 -8.28 12.54 -9.19
CA ARG A 9 -8.20 11.48 -10.22
C ARG A 9 -8.57 11.99 -11.61
N GLN A 10 -9.63 12.79 -11.71
CA GLN A 10 -10.14 13.32 -12.98
C GLN A 10 -9.14 14.23 -13.72
N PHE A 11 -8.18 14.81 -13.00
CA PHE A 11 -7.17 15.72 -13.56
C PHE A 11 -5.86 15.01 -13.90
N ILE A 12 -5.72 13.72 -13.59
CA ILE A 12 -4.51 12.94 -13.84
C ILE A 12 -4.67 12.15 -15.15
N PRO A 13 -3.84 12.42 -16.18
CA PRO A 13 -3.96 11.75 -17.48
C PRO A 13 -3.49 10.29 -17.44
N ASN A 14 -2.61 9.95 -16.50
CA ASN A 14 -2.01 8.62 -16.39
C ASN A 14 -2.86 7.68 -15.51
N ASP A 15 -2.51 6.39 -15.53
CA ASP A 15 -3.02 5.44 -14.54
C ASP A 15 -2.73 5.94 -13.12
N PHE A 16 -3.74 5.81 -12.27
CA PHE A 16 -3.68 6.31 -10.91
C PHE A 16 -4.30 5.30 -9.96
N ALA A 17 -3.57 4.99 -8.91
CA ALA A 17 -4.06 4.25 -7.77
C ALA A 17 -3.71 4.98 -6.48
N SER A 18 -4.62 4.88 -5.52
CA SER A 18 -4.50 5.45 -4.19
C SER A 18 -4.65 4.35 -3.16
N LEU A 19 -3.90 4.47 -2.07
CA LEU A 19 -4.02 3.66 -0.87
C LEU A 19 -4.47 4.57 0.27
N GLY A 20 -5.25 4.03 1.20
CA GLY A 20 -5.87 4.83 2.25
C GLY A 20 -6.08 4.03 3.52
N ALA A 21 -5.99 4.73 4.66
CA ALA A 21 -6.50 4.23 5.93
C ALA A 21 -8.00 4.51 6.02
N ASP A 22 -8.81 3.69 5.34
CA ASP A 22 -10.27 3.74 5.39
C ASP A 22 -10.77 2.92 6.60
N GLY A 23 -11.80 3.43 7.29
CA GLY A 23 -12.34 2.81 8.51
C GLY A 23 -11.97 3.54 9.81
N PHE A 24 -12.21 2.89 10.94
CA PHE A 24 -11.94 3.45 12.26
C PHE A 24 -10.47 3.33 12.66
N GLY A 25 -9.99 4.31 13.45
CA GLY A 25 -8.70 4.23 14.09
C GLY A 25 -8.66 3.19 15.21
N PHE A 26 -7.46 2.72 15.53
CA PHE A 26 -7.18 1.79 16.62
C PHE A 26 -5.79 2.07 17.21
N SER A 27 -5.49 1.47 18.36
CA SER A 27 -4.21 1.65 19.05
C SER A 27 -3.27 0.49 18.72
N ASP A 28 -2.13 0.79 18.11
CA ASP A 28 -1.03 -0.14 17.83
C ASP A 28 0.23 0.66 17.48
N THR A 29 1.34 -0.01 17.23
CA THR A 29 2.54 0.57 16.62
C THR A 29 2.25 1.12 15.22
N ARG A 30 3.03 2.12 14.79
CA ARG A 30 2.87 2.73 13.45
C ARG A 30 3.05 1.69 12.34
N GLN A 31 3.97 0.75 12.51
CA GLN A 31 4.27 -0.30 11.55
C GLN A 31 3.08 -1.24 11.38
N ALA A 32 2.55 -1.76 12.49
CA ALA A 32 1.37 -2.62 12.48
C ALA A 32 0.14 -1.89 11.93
N ALA A 33 -0.07 -0.63 12.34
CA ALA A 33 -1.17 0.19 11.84
C ALA A 33 -1.11 0.41 10.32
N ARG A 34 0.06 0.76 9.78
CA ARG A 34 0.23 0.95 8.32
C ARG A 34 0.06 -0.35 7.55
N ARG A 35 0.57 -1.45 8.09
CA ARG A 35 0.38 -2.79 7.52
C ARG A 35 -1.09 -3.22 7.58
N TYR A 36 -1.83 -2.90 8.64
CA TYR A 36 -3.26 -3.20 8.73
C TYR A 36 -4.05 -2.48 7.62
N PHE A 37 -3.85 -1.17 7.48
CA PHE A 37 -4.50 -0.35 6.46
C PHE A 37 -3.97 -0.57 5.03
N LYS A 38 -2.96 -1.42 4.85
CA LYS A 38 -2.31 -1.67 3.55
C LYS A 38 -1.85 -0.38 2.86
N ASN A 39 -1.28 0.54 3.62
CA ASN A 39 -0.71 1.79 3.13
C ASN A 39 0.78 1.94 3.49
N ASP A 40 1.44 0.82 3.74
CA ASP A 40 2.88 0.75 3.97
C ASP A 40 3.66 0.62 2.64
N THR A 41 4.99 0.63 2.72
CA THR A 41 5.86 0.56 1.54
C THR A 41 5.60 -0.68 0.69
N HIS A 42 5.40 -1.84 1.32
CA HIS A 42 5.18 -3.09 0.58
C HIS A 42 3.79 -3.14 -0.08
N SER A 43 2.78 -2.50 0.53
CA SER A 43 1.47 -2.31 -0.12
C SER A 43 1.55 -1.40 -1.34
N ILE A 44 2.39 -0.36 -1.30
CA ILE A 44 2.68 0.47 -2.48
C ILE A 44 3.31 -0.38 -3.59
N VAL A 45 4.35 -1.18 -3.26
CA VAL A 45 5.01 -2.06 -4.24
C VAL A 45 4.01 -3.03 -4.89
N ALA A 46 3.20 -3.72 -4.08
CA ALA A 46 2.21 -4.66 -4.60
C ALA A 46 1.19 -3.96 -5.51
N LYS A 47 0.74 -2.75 -5.16
CA LYS A 47 -0.19 -1.98 -5.99
C LYS A 47 0.44 -1.49 -7.28
N THR A 48 1.71 -1.07 -7.24
CA THR A 48 2.47 -0.70 -8.44
C THR A 48 2.62 -1.88 -9.38
N LEU A 49 3.05 -3.04 -8.87
CA LEU A 49 3.17 -4.26 -9.68
C LEU A 49 1.83 -4.68 -10.27
N GLN A 50 0.73 -4.52 -9.53
CA GLN A 50 -0.62 -4.78 -10.07
C GLN A 50 -0.93 -3.92 -11.30
N LEU A 51 -0.60 -2.63 -11.26
CA LEU A 51 -0.81 -1.74 -12.42
C LEU A 51 0.11 -2.10 -13.59
N LEU A 52 1.38 -2.41 -13.33
CA LEU A 52 2.34 -2.82 -14.36
C LEU A 52 1.93 -4.14 -15.03
N ALA A 53 1.47 -5.12 -14.24
CA ALA A 53 1.01 -6.41 -14.74
C ALA A 53 -0.23 -6.23 -15.62
N ALA A 54 -1.16 -5.36 -15.24
CA ALA A 54 -2.33 -5.04 -16.07
C ALA A 54 -1.98 -4.41 -17.43
N ARG A 55 -0.79 -3.80 -17.55
CA ARG A 55 -0.26 -3.29 -18.82
C ARG A 55 0.65 -4.28 -19.56
N GLY A 56 0.89 -5.46 -19.00
CA GLY A 56 1.82 -6.45 -19.54
C GLY A 56 3.30 -6.04 -19.46
N GLU A 57 3.65 -5.06 -18.62
CA GLU A 57 5.03 -4.59 -18.44
C GLU A 57 5.84 -5.47 -17.48
N VAL A 58 5.17 -6.28 -16.66
CA VAL A 58 5.76 -7.30 -15.80
C VAL A 58 4.93 -8.58 -15.89
N GLU A 59 5.48 -9.69 -15.38
CA GLU A 59 4.76 -10.97 -15.29
C GLU A 59 3.44 -10.82 -14.51
N GLU A 60 2.38 -11.48 -14.99
CA GLU A 60 1.05 -11.45 -14.36
C GLU A 60 1.09 -11.88 -12.88
N GLY A 61 2.00 -12.79 -12.52
CA GLY A 61 2.21 -13.27 -11.15
C GLY A 61 3.03 -12.33 -10.25
N ALA A 62 3.58 -11.22 -10.74
CA ALA A 62 4.40 -10.32 -9.93
C ALA A 62 3.68 -9.74 -8.69
N PRO A 63 2.38 -9.36 -8.75
CA PRO A 63 1.67 -8.84 -7.59
C PRO A 63 1.44 -9.91 -6.51
N SER A 64 1.07 -11.14 -6.89
CA SER A 64 0.87 -12.24 -5.94
C SER A 64 2.19 -12.62 -5.28
N TYR A 65 3.26 -12.72 -6.06
CA TYR A 65 4.61 -12.94 -5.53
C TYR A 65 5.01 -11.86 -4.51
N ALA A 66 4.72 -10.58 -4.77
CA ALA A 66 5.01 -9.50 -3.82
C ALA A 66 4.19 -9.61 -2.52
N ILE A 67 2.90 -9.96 -2.63
CA ILE A 67 2.03 -10.18 -1.47
C ILE A 67 2.62 -11.26 -0.55
N ASP A 68 3.05 -12.38 -1.14
CA ASP A 68 3.62 -13.50 -0.39
C ASP A 68 5.01 -13.17 0.17
N ARG A 69 5.90 -12.63 -0.68
CA ARG A 69 7.28 -12.27 -0.31
C ARG A 69 7.33 -11.33 0.89
N TYR A 70 6.47 -10.31 0.90
CA TYR A 70 6.46 -9.28 1.94
C TYR A 70 5.47 -9.59 3.06
N LYS A 71 4.83 -10.77 3.03
CA LYS A 71 3.83 -11.21 4.01
C LYS A 71 2.77 -10.13 4.24
N LEU A 72 2.18 -9.60 3.16
CA LEU A 72 1.28 -8.45 3.22
C LEU A 72 0.04 -8.69 4.10
N LEU A 73 -0.32 -9.94 4.34
CA LEU A 73 -1.47 -10.33 5.16
C LEU A 73 -1.13 -10.51 6.65
N ASP A 74 0.15 -10.50 7.03
CA ASP A 74 0.61 -10.55 8.41
C ASP A 74 0.86 -9.12 8.95
N VAL A 75 0.09 -8.73 9.98
CA VAL A 75 0.21 -7.41 10.61
C VAL A 75 1.56 -7.18 11.30
N ASN A 76 2.22 -8.25 11.75
CA ASN A 76 3.50 -8.19 12.45
C ASN A 76 4.70 -8.08 11.50
N ALA A 77 4.48 -8.28 10.20
CA ALA A 77 5.53 -8.15 9.17
C ALA A 77 5.70 -6.71 8.64
N GLY A 78 4.96 -5.73 9.19
CA GLY A 78 5.11 -4.33 8.83
C GLY A 78 6.44 -3.74 9.33
N THR A 79 7.16 -3.02 8.48
CA THR A 79 8.43 -2.36 8.85
C THR A 79 8.42 -0.84 8.60
N THR A 80 7.45 -0.33 7.84
CA THR A 80 7.36 1.09 7.48
C THR A 80 6.95 1.95 8.67
N GLY A 81 7.76 2.97 9.00
CA GLY A 81 7.45 3.93 10.07
C GLY A 81 8.10 3.65 11.43
N GLY A 82 9.11 2.77 11.47
CA GLY A 82 9.85 2.42 12.69
C GLY A 82 10.90 3.42 13.17
N ALA A 83 11.11 4.53 12.48
CA ALA A 83 12.00 5.62 12.93
C ALA A 83 11.31 6.97 12.73
N GLY A 84 11.21 7.77 13.79
CA GLY A 84 10.63 9.12 13.77
C GLY A 84 9.75 9.43 14.97
N GLY A 85 10.21 9.06 16.17
CA GLY A 85 9.56 9.37 17.46
C GLY A 85 10.29 10.42 18.29
N ASP A 86 11.49 10.84 17.88
CA ASP A 86 12.29 11.89 18.52
C ASP A 86 12.54 13.01 17.50
N ALA A 87 11.55 13.89 17.35
CA ALA A 87 11.70 15.24 16.80
C ALA A 87 10.54 16.09 17.31
#